data_AF-A0A420Y9X4-F1
#
_entry.id   AF-A0A420Y9X4-F1
#
_cell.length_a   1.000
_cell.length_b   1.000
_cell.length_c   1.000
_cell.angle_alpha   90.00
_cell.angle_beta   90.00
_cell.angle_gamma   90.00
#
_symmetry.space_group_name_H-M   'P 1'
#
loop_
_entity.id
_entity.type
_entity.pdbx_description
1 polymer ?
#
loop_
_entity_poly.entity_id
_entity_poly.type
_entity_poly.pdbx_seq_one_letter_code
_entity_poly.pdbx_strand_id
1 'polypeptide(L)'
;MMHPDMPGHEVFTSFYFSDAVISPTKELLQCIEDELVMELCNLLVRPDQDFELVWHRDDIPPSATDEEELERLNQPAYSAQWNLALYDDSSLIVIPGSHQRARTAEERRAGKYDRLDGQITVDLKAGDVVFYNNNILHRGTYDRGKERMTLHGSVGHVKGAKIRARNVLQHGGRDWVERCNFRGLKEGIRERAEAMRERLVRMGKEAGEVGFSLEG
;
A
#
# COMPACT_ATOMS: atom_id res chain seq x y z
N MET A 1 -9.28 -2.49 0.71
CA MET A 1 -10.03 -3.70 1.05
C MET A 1 -10.52 -4.37 -0.22
N MET A 2 -10.63 -5.69 -0.24
CA MET A 2 -11.21 -6.39 -1.38
C MET A 2 -12.73 -6.16 -1.43
N HIS A 3 -13.26 -6.03 -2.64
CA HIS A 3 -14.67 -5.77 -2.88
C HIS A 3 -15.55 -6.87 -2.25
N PRO A 4 -16.62 -6.53 -1.50
CA PRO A 4 -17.44 -7.49 -0.75
C PRO A 4 -18.18 -8.50 -1.63
N ASP A 5 -18.40 -8.17 -2.91
CA ASP A 5 -19.05 -9.08 -3.84
C ASP A 5 -18.08 -10.15 -4.41
N MET A 6 -16.78 -10.10 -4.07
CA MET A 6 -15.83 -11.15 -4.49
C MET A 6 -16.02 -12.44 -3.67
N PRO A 7 -16.20 -13.60 -4.31
CA PRO A 7 -16.29 -14.87 -3.60
C PRO A 7 -15.04 -15.15 -2.76
N GLY A 8 -15.24 -15.60 -1.51
CA GLY A 8 -14.13 -15.93 -0.62
C GLY A 8 -13.39 -14.71 -0.06
N HIS A 9 -13.90 -13.49 -0.22
CA HIS A 9 -13.29 -12.27 0.33
C HIS A 9 -13.08 -12.33 1.85
N GLU A 10 -13.82 -13.19 2.57
CA GLU A 10 -13.80 -13.31 4.02
C GLU A 10 -12.43 -13.74 4.55
N VAL A 11 -11.73 -14.64 3.86
CA VAL A 11 -10.39 -15.10 4.29
C VAL A 11 -9.38 -13.95 4.25
N PHE A 12 -9.44 -13.14 3.20
CA PHE A 12 -8.56 -12.01 3.01
C PHE A 12 -8.93 -10.83 3.91
N THR A 13 -10.22 -10.65 4.17
CA THR A 13 -10.72 -9.70 5.16
C THR A 13 -10.20 -10.07 6.55
N SER A 14 -10.28 -11.35 6.93
CA SER A 14 -9.74 -11.83 8.19
C SER A 14 -8.23 -11.63 8.29
N PHE A 15 -7.48 -11.83 7.20
CA PHE A 15 -6.04 -11.57 7.17
C PHE A 15 -5.72 -10.08 7.33
N TYR A 16 -6.39 -9.22 6.56
CA TYR A 16 -6.16 -7.77 6.57
C TYR A 16 -6.29 -7.16 7.98
N PHE A 17 -7.27 -7.61 8.76
CA PHE A 17 -7.50 -7.13 10.13
C PHE A 17 -6.80 -7.98 11.21
N SER A 18 -6.01 -9.00 10.82
CA SER A 18 -5.31 -9.85 11.78
C SER A 18 -4.16 -9.12 12.46
N ASP A 19 -3.72 -9.63 13.62
CA ASP A 19 -2.57 -9.07 14.33
C ASP A 19 -1.26 -9.20 13.54
N ALA A 20 -1.17 -10.12 12.58
CA ALA A 20 -0.03 -10.24 11.67
C ALA A 20 0.14 -9.01 10.77
N VAL A 21 -0.95 -8.27 10.49
CA VAL A 21 -0.92 -7.01 9.75
C VAL A 21 -0.94 -5.82 10.70
N ILE A 22 -1.82 -5.86 11.71
CA ILE A 22 -2.12 -4.71 12.54
C ILE A 22 -1.04 -4.43 13.57
N SER A 23 -0.42 -5.46 14.18
CA SER A 23 0.62 -5.24 15.19
C SER A 23 1.89 -4.61 14.59
N PRO A 24 2.47 -5.13 13.49
CA PRO A 24 3.61 -4.47 12.84
C PRO A 24 3.28 -3.06 12.36
N THR A 25 2.06 -2.84 11.84
CA THR A 25 1.61 -1.49 11.46
C THR A 25 1.67 -0.53 12.63
N LYS A 26 1.15 -0.89 13.81
CA LYS A 26 1.17 -0.03 15.00
C LYS A 26 2.59 0.29 15.44
N GLU A 27 3.49 -0.69 15.38
CA GLU A 27 4.90 -0.49 15.73
C GLU A 27 5.60 0.44 14.73
N LEU A 28 5.40 0.22 13.43
CA LEU A 28 6.02 1.03 12.36
C LEU A 28 5.51 2.47 12.35
N LEU A 29 4.21 2.67 12.62
CA LEU A 29 3.58 3.99 12.66
C LEU A 29 3.63 4.64 14.05
N GLN A 30 4.14 3.92 15.05
CA GLN A 30 4.21 4.35 16.45
C GLN A 30 2.87 4.89 16.96
N CYS A 31 1.80 4.15 16.69
CA CYS A 31 0.43 4.60 16.96
C CYS A 31 -0.40 3.53 17.70
N ILE A 32 -1.56 3.95 18.20
CA ILE A 32 -2.54 3.01 18.76
C ILE A 32 -3.54 2.56 17.70
N GLU A 33 -4.28 1.49 18.00
CA GLU A 33 -5.28 0.92 17.10
C GLU A 33 -6.40 1.92 16.75
N ASP A 34 -6.74 2.81 17.67
CA ASP A 34 -7.75 3.84 17.48
C ASP A 34 -7.35 4.94 16.49
N GLU A 35 -6.08 4.97 16.10
CA GLU A 35 -5.55 5.87 15.09
C GLU A 35 -5.45 5.21 13.71
N LEU A 36 -5.76 3.91 13.61
CA LEU A 36 -5.69 3.18 12.34
C LEU A 36 -6.96 3.33 11.50
N VAL A 37 -6.77 3.43 10.19
CA VAL A 37 -7.83 3.40 9.19
C VAL A 37 -7.53 2.33 8.14
N MET A 38 -8.59 1.72 7.64
CA MET A 38 -8.46 0.77 6.54
C MET A 38 -8.19 1.52 5.24
N GLU A 39 -7.32 0.96 4.41
CA GLU A 39 -6.95 1.47 3.09
C GLU A 39 -7.12 0.35 2.04
N LEU A 40 -6.16 0.20 1.12
CA LEU A 40 -6.22 -0.71 -0.01
C LEU A 40 -5.82 -2.14 0.40
N CYS A 41 -6.36 -3.12 -0.33
CA CYS A 41 -5.97 -4.52 -0.25
C CYS A 41 -6.36 -5.15 -1.58
N ASN A 42 -5.36 -5.45 -2.40
CA ASN A 42 -5.47 -5.89 -3.78
C ASN A 42 -4.63 -7.16 -3.99
N LEU A 43 -4.87 -7.83 -5.10
CA LEU A 43 -4.11 -9.01 -5.51
C LEU A 43 -3.24 -8.67 -6.72
N LEU A 44 -1.94 -8.83 -6.59
CA LEU A 44 -1.00 -8.72 -7.70
C LEU A 44 -0.71 -10.13 -8.22
N VAL A 45 -1.01 -10.38 -9.49
CA VAL A 45 -0.95 -11.72 -10.10
C VAL A 45 0.14 -11.82 -11.18
N ARG A 46 0.42 -13.05 -11.63
CA ARG A 46 1.27 -13.33 -12.80
C ARG A 46 0.70 -12.64 -14.04
N PRO A 47 1.54 -11.98 -14.86
CA PRO A 47 1.08 -11.37 -16.11
C PRO A 47 1.08 -12.38 -17.26
N ASP A 48 0.35 -12.09 -18.33
CA ASP A 48 0.40 -12.91 -19.56
C ASP A 48 1.65 -12.65 -20.40
N GLN A 49 2.32 -11.51 -20.18
CA GLN A 49 3.58 -11.12 -20.82
C GLN A 49 4.50 -10.48 -19.78
N ASP A 50 5.80 -10.50 -20.02
CA ASP A 50 6.75 -9.84 -19.12
C ASP A 50 6.37 -8.36 -18.98
N PHE A 51 6.32 -7.89 -17.74
CA PHE A 51 5.82 -6.57 -17.40
C PHE A 51 6.73 -5.92 -16.37
N GLU A 52 7.06 -4.65 -16.58
CA GLU A 52 7.89 -3.87 -15.67
C GLU A 52 7.24 -2.52 -15.40
N LEU A 53 7.21 -2.14 -14.13
CA LEU A 53 6.91 -0.78 -13.71
C LEU A 53 8.18 0.06 -13.76
N VAL A 54 8.01 1.35 -14.06
CA VAL A 54 9.10 2.32 -13.97
C VAL A 54 9.48 2.58 -12.51
N TRP A 55 10.69 3.08 -12.27
CA TRP A 55 11.08 3.56 -10.94
C TRP A 55 10.16 4.67 -10.46
N HIS A 56 9.56 4.49 -9.28
CA HIS A 56 8.63 5.46 -8.71
C HIS A 56 8.68 5.47 -7.18
N ARG A 57 7.99 6.48 -6.63
CA ARG A 57 7.55 6.57 -5.24
C ARG A 57 6.03 6.78 -5.31
N ASP A 58 5.28 6.22 -4.38
CA ASP A 58 3.82 6.21 -4.50
C ASP A 58 3.20 7.60 -4.36
N ASP A 59 3.73 8.45 -3.46
CA ASP A 59 3.16 9.78 -3.19
C ASP A 59 3.97 10.94 -3.80
N ILE A 60 5.10 10.66 -4.46
CA ILE A 60 6.07 11.68 -4.91
C ILE A 60 6.38 11.52 -6.41
N PRO A 61 5.92 12.45 -7.27
CA PRO A 61 6.10 12.34 -8.70
C PRO A 61 7.58 12.39 -9.10
N PRO A 62 7.96 11.82 -10.26
CA PRO A 62 9.33 11.89 -10.77
C PRO A 62 9.84 13.32 -11.03
N SER A 63 8.93 14.26 -11.29
CA SER A 63 9.23 15.67 -11.55
C SER A 63 9.53 16.51 -10.29
N ALA A 64 9.31 15.97 -9.09
CA ALA A 64 9.51 16.71 -7.85
C ALA A 64 10.97 17.15 -7.68
N THR A 65 11.20 18.40 -7.23
CA THR A 65 12.55 18.88 -6.89
C THR A 65 13.09 18.19 -5.64
N ASP A 66 14.38 18.33 -5.36
CA ASP A 66 14.99 17.75 -4.15
C ASP A 66 14.32 18.31 -2.87
N GLU A 67 14.00 19.60 -2.86
CA GLU A 67 13.30 20.26 -1.75
C GLU A 67 11.88 19.69 -1.57
N GLU A 68 11.12 19.53 -2.65
CA GLU A 68 9.76 18.98 -2.60
C GLU A 68 9.76 17.50 -2.18
N GLU A 69 10.76 16.72 -2.61
CA GLU A 69 10.94 15.33 -2.12
C GLU A 69 11.20 15.34 -0.61
N LEU A 70 12.18 16.13 -0.15
CA LEU A 70 12.54 16.18 1.27
C LEU A 70 11.40 16.71 2.15
N GLU A 71 10.65 17.70 1.68
CA GLU A 71 9.47 18.21 2.41
C GLU A 71 8.45 17.09 2.68
N ARG A 72 8.20 16.22 1.68
CA ARG A 72 7.28 15.09 1.80
C ARG A 72 7.87 13.93 2.59
N LEU A 73 9.14 13.58 2.36
CA LEU A 73 9.82 12.46 3.01
C LEU A 73 10.08 12.72 4.50
N ASN A 74 10.23 13.97 4.91
CA ASN A 74 10.41 14.35 6.32
C ASN A 74 9.09 14.39 7.11
N GLN A 75 7.94 14.18 6.46
CA GLN A 75 6.68 14.01 7.19
C GLN A 75 6.67 12.67 7.92
N PRO A 76 5.95 12.55 9.05
CA PRO A 76 5.70 11.26 9.68
C PRO A 76 5.14 10.24 8.68
N ALA A 77 5.55 8.97 8.80
CA ALA A 77 4.92 7.91 8.05
C ALA A 77 3.47 7.78 8.51
N TYR A 78 2.53 7.94 7.58
CA TYR A 78 1.09 7.83 7.87
C TYR A 78 0.48 6.53 7.37
N SER A 79 1.29 5.59 6.93
CA SER A 79 0.84 4.29 6.46
C SER A 79 1.96 3.28 6.40
N ALA A 80 1.62 2.05 6.68
CA ALA A 80 2.48 0.90 6.45
C ALA A 80 1.94 0.14 5.22
N GLN A 81 2.73 0.11 4.15
CA GLN A 81 2.46 -0.70 2.98
C GLN A 81 3.09 -2.07 3.16
N TRP A 82 2.44 -3.10 2.64
CA TRP A 82 2.91 -4.47 2.77
C TRP A 82 2.58 -5.33 1.56
N ASN A 83 3.42 -6.34 1.36
CA ASN A 83 3.20 -7.42 0.41
C ASN A 83 3.27 -8.76 1.16
N LEU A 84 2.21 -9.56 1.09
CA LEU A 84 2.19 -10.97 1.50
C LEU A 84 2.28 -11.85 0.26
N ALA A 85 3.36 -12.61 0.15
CA ALA A 85 3.60 -13.53 -0.95
C ALA A 85 2.80 -14.84 -0.75
N LEU A 86 1.87 -15.20 -1.64
CA LEU A 86 1.17 -16.50 -1.60
C LEU A 86 1.92 -17.60 -2.36
N TYR A 87 2.79 -17.19 -3.28
CA TYR A 87 3.83 -18.00 -3.91
C TYR A 87 5.17 -17.28 -3.71
N ASP A 88 6.29 -17.97 -3.93
CA ASP A 88 7.60 -17.31 -3.95
C ASP A 88 7.59 -16.10 -4.90
N ASP A 89 7.94 -14.92 -4.38
CA ASP A 89 7.84 -13.65 -5.09
C ASP A 89 9.20 -12.93 -5.04
N SER A 90 9.69 -12.52 -6.21
CA SER A 90 10.91 -11.72 -6.39
C SER A 90 10.65 -10.51 -7.28
N SER A 91 9.42 -9.99 -7.29
CA SER A 91 8.95 -8.94 -8.20
C SER A 91 9.26 -7.54 -7.71
N LEU A 92 9.38 -7.34 -6.39
CA LEU A 92 9.66 -6.02 -5.80
C LEU A 92 11.17 -5.74 -5.81
N ILE A 93 11.55 -4.62 -6.43
CA ILE A 93 12.92 -4.12 -6.45
C ILE A 93 12.93 -2.74 -5.79
N VAL A 94 13.86 -2.52 -4.87
CA VAL A 94 13.95 -1.26 -4.10
C VAL A 94 15.37 -0.71 -4.05
N ILE A 95 15.48 0.60 -3.77
CA ILE A 95 16.72 1.23 -3.31
C ILE A 95 16.64 1.41 -1.79
N PRO A 96 17.37 0.61 -0.99
CA PRO A 96 17.35 0.73 0.47
C PRO A 96 17.67 2.14 0.95
N GLY A 97 16.98 2.59 1.99
CA GLY A 97 17.18 3.91 2.61
C GLY A 97 16.72 5.12 1.79
N SER A 98 16.28 4.93 0.53
CA SER A 98 15.87 6.05 -0.33
C SER A 98 14.64 6.82 0.17
N HIS A 99 13.84 6.25 1.08
CA HIS A 99 12.72 6.93 1.75
C HIS A 99 13.17 8.03 2.74
N GLN A 100 14.48 8.21 2.97
CA GLN A 100 15.03 9.21 3.90
C GLN A 100 15.80 10.34 3.19
N ARG A 101 15.84 10.32 1.86
CA ARG A 101 16.60 11.28 1.06
C ARG A 101 15.92 11.55 -0.27
N ALA A 102 16.20 12.71 -0.87
CA ALA A 102 15.86 12.96 -2.26
C ALA A 102 16.54 11.94 -3.20
N ARG A 103 15.99 11.82 -4.42
CA ARG A 103 16.61 11.04 -5.49
C ARG A 103 18.01 11.58 -5.80
N THR A 104 18.96 10.69 -6.03
CA THR A 104 20.30 11.08 -6.49
C THR A 104 20.26 11.55 -7.94
N ALA A 105 21.31 12.24 -8.39
CA ALA A 105 21.43 12.64 -9.78
C ALA A 105 21.46 11.45 -10.75
N GLU A 106 21.93 10.28 -10.32
CA GLU A 106 21.86 9.04 -11.09
C GLU A 106 20.42 8.53 -11.19
N GLU A 107 19.72 8.43 -10.06
CA GLU A 107 18.34 7.98 -9.99
C GLU A 107 17.39 8.85 -10.82
N ARG A 108 17.66 10.17 -10.90
CA ARG A 108 16.89 11.10 -11.73
C ARG A 108 17.15 10.95 -13.23
N ARG A 109 18.36 10.52 -13.63
CA ARG A 109 18.73 10.34 -15.05
C ARG A 109 18.46 8.94 -15.58
N ALA A 110 18.22 7.98 -14.69
CA ALA A 110 17.98 6.60 -15.06
C ALA A 110 16.82 6.48 -16.04
N GLY A 111 17.01 5.68 -17.08
CA GLY A 111 15.96 5.25 -17.98
C GLY A 111 14.89 4.46 -17.24
N LYS A 112 13.74 4.29 -17.89
CA LYS A 112 12.51 3.68 -17.32
C LYS A 112 12.77 2.35 -16.60
N TYR A 113 13.68 1.52 -17.12
CA TYR A 113 13.97 0.17 -16.63
C TYR A 113 15.44 -0.03 -16.27
N ASP A 114 16.21 1.06 -16.20
CA ASP A 114 17.64 0.99 -15.93
C ASP A 114 17.90 0.39 -14.56
N ARG A 115 19.02 -0.33 -14.43
CA ARG A 115 19.49 -0.78 -13.14
C ARG A 115 20.15 0.39 -12.42
N LEU A 116 19.79 0.56 -11.16
CA LEU A 116 20.35 1.59 -10.29
C LEU A 116 21.41 0.98 -9.37
N ASP A 117 22.47 1.73 -9.07
CA ASP A 117 23.41 1.30 -8.05
C ASP A 117 22.73 1.10 -6.68
N GLY A 118 23.17 0.07 -5.96
CA GLY A 118 22.60 -0.29 -4.66
C GLY A 118 21.17 -0.86 -4.68
N GLN A 119 20.56 -1.13 -5.85
CA GLN A 119 19.26 -1.80 -5.89
C GLN A 119 19.32 -3.22 -5.33
N ILE A 120 18.26 -3.62 -4.63
CA ILE A 120 18.06 -5.00 -4.18
C ILE A 120 16.74 -5.54 -4.73
N THR A 121 16.71 -6.85 -4.99
CA THR A 121 15.45 -7.58 -5.21
C THR A 121 15.00 -8.12 -3.87
N VAL A 122 13.74 -7.93 -3.53
CA VAL A 122 13.16 -8.46 -2.30
C VAL A 122 12.68 -9.87 -2.59
N ASP A 123 13.44 -10.86 -2.11
CA ASP A 123 13.09 -12.28 -2.25
C ASP A 123 12.19 -12.72 -1.09
N LEU A 124 10.94 -13.07 -1.40
CA LEU A 124 9.94 -13.55 -0.46
C LEU A 124 9.61 -15.01 -0.74
N LYS A 125 9.51 -15.84 0.30
CA LYS A 125 8.92 -17.16 0.22
C LYS A 125 7.41 -17.09 0.41
N ALA A 126 6.69 -18.09 -0.08
CA ALA A 126 5.27 -18.23 0.20
C ALA A 126 5.01 -18.17 1.72
N GLY A 127 4.16 -17.23 2.14
CA GLY A 127 3.84 -16.92 3.53
C GLY A 127 4.60 -15.73 4.13
N ASP A 128 5.67 -15.26 3.49
CA ASP A 128 6.42 -14.09 3.98
C ASP A 128 5.63 -12.80 3.74
N VAL A 129 5.71 -11.90 4.72
CA VAL A 129 5.16 -10.54 4.64
C VAL A 129 6.28 -9.53 4.79
N VAL A 130 6.43 -8.66 3.80
CA VAL A 130 7.33 -7.50 3.88
C VAL A 130 6.53 -6.23 4.08
N PHE A 131 6.95 -5.41 5.04
CA PHE A 131 6.46 -4.06 5.24
C PHE A 131 7.50 -3.06 4.73
N TYR A 132 7.04 -2.01 4.07
CA TYR A 132 7.91 -0.98 3.54
C TYR A 132 7.22 0.39 3.51
N ASN A 133 8.03 1.44 3.51
CA ASN A 133 7.55 2.80 3.31
C ASN A 133 7.17 2.94 1.82
N ASN A 134 5.96 3.39 1.53
CA ASN A 134 5.45 3.54 0.16
C ASN A 134 6.24 4.57 -0.67
N ASN A 135 7.02 5.42 -0.02
CA ASN A 135 7.95 6.35 -0.66
C ASN A 135 9.38 5.82 -0.75
N ILE A 136 9.67 4.55 -0.44
CA ILE A 136 10.94 3.94 -0.89
C ILE A 136 10.96 3.97 -2.42
N LEU A 137 12.08 4.37 -3.03
CA LEU A 137 12.23 4.30 -4.49
C LEU A 137 12.21 2.84 -4.90
N HIS A 138 11.22 2.45 -5.69
CA HIS A 138 10.98 1.06 -6.04
C HIS A 138 10.41 0.90 -7.45
N ARG A 139 10.41 -0.35 -7.91
CA ARG A 139 9.73 -0.80 -9.12
C ARG A 139 9.30 -2.26 -8.98
N GLY A 140 8.38 -2.66 -9.84
CA GLY A 140 7.92 -4.04 -9.97
C GLY A 140 8.39 -4.67 -11.27
N THR A 141 8.90 -5.90 -11.22
CA THR A 141 9.24 -6.71 -12.40
C THR A 141 8.49 -8.03 -12.35
N TYR A 142 7.83 -8.39 -13.43
CA TYR A 142 6.88 -9.47 -13.47
C TYR A 142 7.28 -10.41 -14.61
N ASP A 143 7.62 -11.64 -14.25
CA ASP A 143 8.04 -12.70 -15.16
C ASP A 143 6.82 -13.56 -15.52
N ARG A 144 6.47 -13.64 -16.80
CA ARG A 144 5.31 -14.42 -17.26
C ARG A 144 5.47 -15.92 -16.99
N GLY A 145 6.71 -16.40 -16.84
CA GLY A 145 7.08 -17.80 -16.61
C GLY A 145 7.07 -18.21 -15.15
N LYS A 146 6.84 -17.28 -14.21
CA LYS A 146 6.75 -17.57 -12.77
C LYS A 146 5.33 -17.39 -12.28
N GLU A 147 4.81 -18.36 -11.54
CA GLU A 147 3.53 -18.20 -10.85
C GLU A 147 3.66 -17.10 -9.80
N ARG A 148 2.66 -16.22 -9.71
CA ARG A 148 2.67 -15.11 -8.78
C ARG A 148 1.28 -14.80 -8.30
N MET A 149 1.17 -14.71 -6.99
CA MET A 149 -0.01 -14.18 -6.33
C MET A 149 0.44 -13.53 -5.02
N THR A 150 0.35 -12.21 -4.94
CA THR A 150 0.83 -11.44 -3.80
C THR A 150 -0.27 -10.48 -3.36
N LEU A 151 -0.69 -10.62 -2.10
CA LEU A 151 -1.60 -9.67 -1.49
C LEU A 151 -0.82 -8.39 -1.22
N HIS A 152 -1.27 -7.30 -1.81
CA HIS A 152 -0.69 -5.99 -1.65
C HIS A 152 -1.69 -5.10 -0.93
N GLY A 153 -1.29 -4.55 0.21
CA GLY A 153 -2.18 -3.73 1.00
C GLY A 153 -1.45 -2.67 1.78
N SER A 154 -2.25 -1.79 2.38
CA SER A 154 -1.76 -0.80 3.31
C SER A 154 -2.76 -0.59 4.43
N VAL A 155 -2.24 -0.14 5.58
CA VAL A 155 -3.06 0.35 6.70
C VAL A 155 -2.56 1.75 7.03
N GLY A 156 -3.50 2.69 7.12
CA GLY A 156 -3.21 4.11 7.27
C GLY A 156 -3.41 4.62 8.69
N HIS A 157 -2.95 5.85 8.92
CA HIS A 157 -3.11 6.62 10.15
C HIS A 157 -4.10 7.78 9.91
N VAL A 158 -5.00 8.05 10.86
CA VAL A 158 -6.01 9.14 10.77
C VAL A 158 -5.42 10.51 10.42
N LYS A 159 -4.20 10.80 10.89
CA LYS A 159 -3.46 12.06 10.61
C LYS A 159 -3.05 12.24 9.14
N GLY A 160 -2.73 11.18 8.40
CA GLY A 160 -2.38 11.28 6.97
C GLY A 160 -3.51 10.92 6.02
N ALA A 161 -4.58 10.31 6.55
CA ALA A 161 -5.66 9.82 5.71
C ALA A 161 -6.53 10.92 5.09
N LYS A 162 -6.35 12.22 5.37
CA LYS A 162 -7.01 13.29 4.56
C LYS A 162 -6.53 13.29 3.10
N ILE A 163 -5.26 12.94 2.85
CA ILE A 163 -4.69 12.86 1.50
C ILE A 163 -5.04 11.52 0.81
N ARG A 164 -5.27 10.45 1.60
CA ARG A 164 -5.48 9.07 1.09
C ARG A 164 -6.91 8.54 1.12
N ALA A 165 -7.75 9.01 2.05
CA ALA A 165 -9.19 8.78 1.98
C ALA A 165 -9.74 9.31 0.65
N ARG A 166 -9.12 10.39 0.12
CA ARG A 166 -9.30 10.86 -1.25
C ARG A 166 -9.15 9.71 -2.26
N ASN A 167 -8.02 8.99 -2.26
CA ASN A 167 -7.74 7.91 -3.22
C ASN A 167 -8.61 6.65 -2.98
N VAL A 168 -8.79 6.21 -1.72
CA VAL A 168 -9.60 5.02 -1.37
C VAL A 168 -11.07 5.22 -1.74
N LEU A 169 -11.60 6.42 -1.56
CA LEU A 169 -13.00 6.75 -1.86
C LEU A 169 -13.21 7.12 -3.34
N GLN A 170 -12.19 7.62 -4.04
CA GLN A 170 -12.24 7.95 -5.47
C GLN A 170 -12.11 6.73 -6.40
N HIS A 171 -11.39 5.67 -6.02
CA HIS A 171 -11.25 4.44 -6.83
C HIS A 171 -12.38 3.42 -6.59
N GLY A 172 -13.61 3.89 -6.43
CA GLY A 172 -14.81 3.06 -6.26
C GLY A 172 -15.12 2.61 -4.82
N GLY A 173 -14.29 2.96 -3.84
CA GLY A 173 -14.51 2.59 -2.43
C GLY A 173 -15.80 3.15 -1.81
N ARG A 174 -16.29 4.32 -2.25
CA ARG A 174 -17.55 4.90 -1.70
C ARG A 174 -18.73 3.94 -1.80
N ASP A 175 -18.86 3.22 -2.90
CA ASP A 175 -20.06 2.43 -3.20
C ASP A 175 -20.08 1.07 -2.49
N TRP A 176 -18.96 0.64 -1.90
CA TRP A 176 -18.87 -0.69 -1.29
C TRP A 176 -18.20 -0.74 0.08
N VAL A 177 -17.49 0.30 0.53
CA VAL A 177 -16.89 0.32 1.87
C VAL A 177 -17.97 0.16 2.94
N GLU A 178 -19.12 0.83 2.80
CA GLU A 178 -20.27 0.66 3.70
C GLU A 178 -20.92 -0.74 3.58
N ARG A 179 -20.75 -1.42 2.44
CA ARG A 179 -21.22 -2.78 2.19
C ARG A 179 -20.29 -3.88 2.74
N CYS A 180 -19.07 -3.53 3.19
CA CYS A 180 -18.18 -4.49 3.83
C CYS A 180 -18.86 -5.15 5.02
N ASN A 181 -18.99 -6.48 4.98
CA ASN A 181 -19.61 -7.28 6.03
C ASN A 181 -18.56 -7.99 6.87
N PHE A 182 -18.50 -7.66 8.16
CA PHE A 182 -17.52 -8.23 9.09
C PHE A 182 -18.13 -9.26 10.07
N ARG A 183 -19.37 -9.69 9.87
CA ARG A 183 -20.06 -10.63 10.78
C ARG A 183 -19.34 -11.97 10.94
N GLY A 184 -18.60 -12.42 9.92
CA GLY A 184 -17.81 -13.65 9.96
C GLY A 184 -16.48 -13.56 10.71
N LEU A 185 -16.07 -12.36 11.15
CA LEU A 185 -14.84 -12.17 11.90
C LEU A 185 -15.01 -12.50 13.39
N LYS A 186 -13.93 -12.95 14.03
CA LYS A 186 -13.88 -13.13 15.49
C LYS A 186 -14.17 -11.81 16.21
N GLU A 187 -14.78 -11.87 17.38
CA GLU A 187 -15.33 -10.70 18.12
C GLU A 187 -14.37 -9.49 18.19
N GLY A 188 -13.11 -9.68 18.62
CA GLY A 188 -12.14 -8.57 18.66
C GLY A 188 -11.64 -8.06 17.29
N ILE A 189 -11.52 -8.95 16.29
CA ILE A 189 -11.13 -8.55 14.92
C ILE A 189 -12.29 -7.79 14.26
N ARG A 190 -13.52 -8.21 14.52
CA ARG A 190 -14.73 -7.54 14.03
C ARG A 190 -14.83 -6.12 14.57
N GLU A 191 -14.66 -5.92 15.88
CA GLU A 191 -14.69 -4.59 16.49
C GLU A 191 -13.65 -3.66 15.88
N ARG A 192 -12.42 -4.15 15.70
CA ARG A 192 -11.36 -3.42 14.98
C ARG A 192 -11.77 -3.05 13.56
N ALA A 193 -12.26 -4.01 12.78
CA ALA A 193 -12.64 -3.81 11.39
C ALA A 193 -13.77 -2.78 11.25
N GLU A 194 -14.80 -2.89 12.09
CA GLU A 194 -15.91 -1.93 12.14
C GLU A 194 -15.41 -0.53 12.50
N ALA A 195 -14.57 -0.40 13.53
CA ALA A 195 -14.03 0.89 13.95
C ALA A 195 -13.15 1.53 12.85
N MET A 196 -12.28 0.75 12.19
CA MET A 196 -11.45 1.24 11.08
C MET A 196 -12.30 1.70 9.89
N ARG A 197 -13.37 0.97 9.56
CA ARG A 197 -14.34 1.36 8.53
C ARG A 197 -15.07 2.64 8.89
N GLU A 198 -15.56 2.77 10.13
CA GLU A 198 -16.25 3.97 10.61
C GLU A 198 -15.36 5.22 10.53
N ARG A 199 -14.08 5.10 10.91
CA ARG A 199 -13.10 6.19 10.77
C ARG A 199 -12.93 6.57 9.30
N LEU A 200 -12.75 5.61 8.39
CA LEU A 200 -12.63 5.88 6.95
C LEU A 200 -13.87 6.60 6.40
N VAL A 201 -15.08 6.13 6.74
CA VAL A 201 -16.36 6.72 6.30
C VAL A 201 -16.51 8.15 6.84
N ARG A 202 -16.23 8.36 8.14
CA ARG A 202 -16.27 9.69 8.76
C ARG A 202 -15.33 10.67 8.06
N MET A 203 -14.08 10.26 7.85
CA MET A 203 -13.08 11.07 7.16
C MET A 203 -13.48 11.39 5.72
N GLY A 204 -14.11 10.44 5.03
CA GLY A 204 -14.66 10.64 3.69
C GLY A 204 -15.74 11.70 3.61
N LYS A 205 -16.63 11.74 4.63
CA LYS A 205 -17.70 12.74 4.74
C LYS A 205 -17.14 14.14 5.04
N GLU A 206 -16.11 14.23 5.87
CA GLU A 206 -15.44 15.50 6.22
C GLU A 206 -14.63 16.11 5.06
N ALA A 207 -14.18 15.30 4.10
CA ALA A 207 -13.31 15.74 3.00
C ALA A 207 -14.03 16.40 1.81
N GLY A 208 -15.37 16.33 1.71
CA GLY A 208 -16.17 17.00 0.65
C GLY A 208 -16.18 16.31 -0.73
N GLU A 209 -16.58 17.05 -1.78
CA GLU A 209 -16.46 16.66 -3.20
C GLU A 209 -15.03 16.94 -3.67
N VAL A 210 -14.30 15.92 -4.10
CA VAL A 210 -12.88 16.05 -4.45
C VAL A 210 -12.66 15.47 -5.84
N GLY A 211 -12.16 16.31 -6.76
CA GLY A 211 -11.92 15.98 -8.17
C GLY A 211 -10.83 14.93 -8.41
N PHE A 212 -10.88 14.35 -9.62
CA PHE A 212 -10.02 13.27 -10.10
C PHE A 212 -8.53 13.67 -10.16
N SER A 213 -7.64 12.77 -9.77
CA SER A 213 -6.21 12.83 -10.12
C SER A 213 -5.74 11.43 -10.52
N LEU A 214 -5.77 11.17 -11.83
CA LEU A 214 -4.94 10.15 -12.46
C LEU A 214 -4.31 10.83 -13.68
N GLU A 215 -3.09 11.33 -13.52
CA GLU A 215 -2.16 11.43 -14.65
C GLU A 215 -1.21 10.24 -14.49
N GLY A 216 -1.49 9.19 -15.26
CA GLY A 216 -0.61 8.04 -15.49
C GLY A 216 -0.16 8.04 -16.94
#